data_AF-A0A7S9D1P3-F1
#
_entry.id   AF-A0A7S9D1P3-F1
#
_cell.length_a   1.000
_cell.length_b   1.000
_cell.length_c   1.000
_cell.angle_alpha   90.00
_cell.angle_beta   90.00
_cell.angle_gamma   90.00
#
_symmetry.space_group_name_H-M   'P 1'
#
loop_
_entity.id
_entity.type
_entity.pdbx_description
1 polymer ?
#
loop_
_entity_poly.entity_id
_entity_poly.type
_entity_poly.pdbx_seq_one_letter_code
_entity_poly.pdbx_strand_id
1 'polypeptide(L)'
;MFWRHCLLAFLLCQGSIVQAASMNKQDPWDAHHISDLPPEIRQYIAGLCKGPAAAQHDFATYNPQEHRWRINIEYLNCEGLARDFREGNQCLDVDFVEVGSHYRLARKTYAACGF
;
A
#
# COMPACT_ATOMS: atom_id res chain seq x y z
N MET A 1 15.46 -1.06 77.33
CA MET A 1 16.23 -0.04 76.57
C MET A 1 17.18 -0.75 75.61
N PHE A 2 17.56 -0.10 74.51
CA PHE A 2 18.37 -0.59 73.38
C PHE A 2 17.62 -1.20 72.18
N TRP A 3 16.77 -0.33 71.59
CA TRP A 3 16.92 0.22 70.23
C TRP A 3 17.34 -0.73 69.10
N ARG A 4 16.34 -1.36 68.48
CA ARG A 4 16.43 -2.01 67.16
C ARG A 4 16.63 -0.95 66.07
N HIS A 5 17.80 -0.98 65.43
CA HIS A 5 18.08 -0.25 64.21
C HIS A 5 17.61 -1.11 63.02
N CYS A 6 16.53 -0.71 62.36
CA CYS A 6 16.22 -1.18 61.01
C CYS A 6 16.23 0.02 60.08
N LEU A 7 17.25 0.05 59.23
CA LEU A 7 17.44 0.97 58.12
C LEU A 7 16.20 0.93 57.19
N LEU A 8 15.54 2.07 56.99
CA LEU A 8 14.54 2.24 55.95
C LEU A 8 15.23 2.22 54.58
N ALA A 9 15.06 1.12 53.85
CA ALA A 9 15.45 1.02 52.46
C ALA A 9 14.44 1.80 51.59
N PHE A 10 14.93 2.90 51.01
CA PHE A 10 14.24 3.71 50.01
C PHE A 10 14.15 2.91 48.70
N LEU A 11 13.02 2.24 48.43
CA LEU A 11 12.72 1.69 47.11
C LEU A 11 11.73 2.62 46.41
N LEU A 12 12.29 3.58 45.67
CA LEU A 12 11.56 4.33 44.64
C LEU A 12 11.22 3.36 43.52
N CYS A 13 10.00 2.84 43.52
CA CYS A 13 9.44 2.12 42.38
C CYS A 13 9.14 3.16 41.29
N GLN A 14 10.15 3.53 40.49
CA GLN A 14 9.93 4.29 39.27
C GLN A 14 9.29 3.34 38.26
N GLY A 15 7.96 3.30 38.27
CA GLY A 15 7.20 2.68 37.19
C GLY A 15 7.46 3.48 35.91
N SER A 16 8.32 2.97 35.04
CA SER A 16 8.39 3.44 33.66
C SER A 16 7.08 3.07 32.99
N ILE A 17 6.19 4.04 32.83
CA ILE A 17 5.03 3.90 31.95
C ILE A 17 5.61 3.81 30.54
N VAL A 18 5.71 2.60 30.00
CA VAL A 18 5.92 2.40 28.56
C VAL A 18 4.59 2.79 27.92
N GLN A 19 4.48 4.06 27.55
CA GLN A 19 3.37 4.54 26.76
C GLN A 19 3.53 3.92 25.38
N ALA A 20 2.82 2.81 25.14
CA ALA A 20 2.65 2.26 23.81
C ALA A 20 2.00 3.36 22.97
N ALA A 21 2.80 4.04 22.15
CA ALA A 21 2.26 4.88 21.11
C ALA A 21 1.38 3.97 20.25
N SER A 22 0.08 4.20 20.27
CA SER A 22 -0.81 3.66 19.24
C SER A 22 -0.28 4.21 17.92
N MET A 23 0.54 3.41 17.23
CA MET A 23 0.89 3.66 15.85
C MET A 23 -0.46 3.65 15.12
N ASN A 24 -0.98 4.84 14.86
CA ASN A 24 -2.18 5.02 14.05
C ASN A 24 -1.82 4.43 12.68
N LYS A 25 -2.15 3.15 12.45
CA LYS A 25 -1.96 2.50 11.16
C LYS A 25 -2.79 3.31 10.20
N GLN A 26 -2.14 4.12 9.36
CA GLN A 26 -2.79 4.74 8.23
C GLN A 26 -3.52 3.64 7.46
N ASP A 27 -4.76 3.92 7.05
CA ASP A 27 -5.48 3.06 6.13
C ASP A 27 -4.57 2.81 4.92
N PRO A 28 -4.20 1.56 4.60
CA PRO A 28 -3.33 1.28 3.46
C PRO A 28 -4.00 1.63 2.12
N TRP A 29 -5.30 1.93 2.12
CA TRP A 29 -6.06 2.25 0.91
C TRP A 29 -6.21 3.77 0.76
N ASP A 30 -5.57 4.34 -0.26
CA ASP A 30 -5.67 5.77 -0.60
C ASP A 30 -6.05 5.96 -2.08
N ALA A 31 -7.01 6.85 -2.34
CA ALA A 31 -7.40 7.24 -3.68
C ALA A 31 -6.35 8.12 -4.38
N HIS A 32 -5.45 8.78 -3.63
CA HIS A 32 -4.40 9.62 -4.20
C HIS A 32 -3.40 8.81 -5.05
N HIS A 33 -3.16 7.54 -4.69
CA HIS A 33 -2.35 6.62 -5.48
C HIS A 33 -2.91 6.36 -6.90
N ILE A 34 -4.18 6.70 -7.14
CA ILE A 34 -4.83 6.63 -8.45
C ILE A 34 -4.95 8.02 -9.08
N SER A 35 -5.29 9.06 -8.31
CA SER A 35 -5.56 10.40 -8.86
C SER A 35 -4.37 11.03 -9.58
N ASP A 36 -3.15 10.67 -9.15
CA ASP A 36 -1.90 11.23 -9.64
C ASP A 36 -1.37 10.52 -10.90
N LEU A 37 -2.04 9.45 -11.34
CA LEU A 37 -1.66 8.70 -12.53
C LEU A 37 -2.08 9.41 -13.82
N PRO A 38 -1.38 9.13 -14.95
CA PRO A 38 -1.79 9.57 -16.27
C PRO A 38 -3.27 9.27 -16.59
N PRO A 39 -3.97 10.15 -17.33
CA PRO A 39 -5.40 10.00 -17.63
C PRO A 39 -5.79 8.62 -18.18
N GLU A 40 -4.98 8.04 -19.07
CA GLU A 40 -5.26 6.75 -19.70
C GLU A 40 -5.21 5.60 -18.71
N ILE A 41 -4.32 5.68 -17.71
CA ILE A 41 -4.20 4.69 -16.65
C ILE A 41 -5.38 4.82 -15.68
N ARG A 42 -5.77 6.05 -15.31
CA ARG A 42 -6.97 6.30 -14.50
C ARG A 42 -8.23 5.77 -15.18
N GLN A 43 -8.35 5.98 -16.50
CA GLN A 43 -9.46 5.45 -17.29
C GLN A 43 -9.47 3.91 -17.32
N TYR A 44 -8.30 3.28 -17.42
CA TYR A 44 -8.19 1.83 -17.34
C TYR A 44 -8.69 1.29 -15.99
N ILE A 45 -8.29 1.93 -14.88
CA ILE A 45 -8.75 1.56 -13.52
C ILE A 45 -10.26 1.75 -13.38
N ALA A 46 -10.81 2.86 -13.89
CA ALA A 46 -12.25 3.10 -13.90
C ALA A 46 -13.02 2.04 -14.71
N GLY A 47 -12.39 1.39 -15.69
CA GLY A 47 -12.97 0.26 -16.41
C GLY A 47 -12.99 -1.05 -15.62
N LEU A 48 -12.13 -1.19 -14.60
CA LEU A 48 -12.09 -2.35 -13.70
C LEU A 48 -13.03 -2.21 -12.51
N CYS A 49 -13.30 -0.97 -12.09
CA CYS A 49 -14.03 -0.65 -10.87
C CYS A 49 -15.46 -0.18 -11.15
N LYS A 50 -16.41 -0.64 -10.33
CA LYS A 50 -17.78 -0.14 -10.26
C LYS A 50 -17.92 0.81 -9.09
N GLY A 51 -17.36 2.02 -9.20
CA GLY A 51 -17.42 3.04 -8.17
C GLY A 51 -16.05 3.52 -7.70
N PRO A 52 -15.96 4.12 -6.49
CA PRO A 52 -14.72 4.63 -5.94
C PRO A 52 -13.65 3.54 -5.86
N ALA A 53 -12.43 3.91 -6.21
CA ALA A 53 -11.25 3.06 -6.13
C ALA A 53 -10.23 3.68 -5.17
N ALA A 54 -9.57 2.82 -4.41
CA ALA A 54 -8.42 3.16 -3.59
C ALA A 54 -7.35 2.10 -3.82
N ALA A 55 -6.09 2.47 -3.62
CA ALA A 55 -4.99 1.55 -3.85
C ALA A 55 -3.96 1.63 -2.73
N GLN A 56 -3.09 0.62 -2.64
CA GLN A 56 -1.93 0.69 -1.75
C GLN A 56 -0.79 1.48 -2.37
N HIS A 57 0.20 1.83 -1.55
CA HIS A 57 1.36 2.62 -1.97
C HIS A 57 2.08 2.02 -3.20
N ASP A 58 2.31 0.71 -3.20
CA ASP A 58 3.07 0.00 -4.25
C ASP A 58 2.19 -0.41 -5.46
N PHE A 59 0.99 0.15 -5.56
CA PHE A 59 0.06 -0.11 -6.66
C PHE A 59 0.61 0.29 -8.03
N ALA A 60 1.38 1.38 -8.09
CA ALA A 60 1.90 1.91 -9.34
C ALA A 60 3.37 2.30 -9.22
N THR A 61 4.18 1.90 -10.19
CA THR A 61 5.62 2.24 -10.25
C THR A 61 5.96 2.81 -11.62
N TYR A 62 6.68 3.93 -11.65
CA TYR A 62 7.20 4.52 -12.88
C TYR A 62 8.67 4.19 -13.08
N ASN A 63 9.01 3.61 -14.23
CA ASN A 63 10.38 3.44 -14.70
C ASN A 63 10.72 4.58 -15.68
N PRO A 64 11.65 5.50 -15.31
CA PRO A 64 12.00 6.64 -16.15
C PRO A 64 12.84 6.26 -17.38
N GLN A 65 13.56 5.14 -17.37
CA GLN A 65 14.39 4.72 -18.52
C GLN A 65 13.55 4.21 -19.69
N GLU A 66 12.44 3.55 -19.36
CA GLU A 66 11.52 2.98 -20.33
C GLU A 66 10.29 3.84 -20.57
N HIS A 67 10.16 4.96 -19.85
CA HIS A 67 8.95 5.78 -19.82
C HIS A 67 7.70 4.94 -19.59
N ARG A 68 7.78 4.04 -18.60
CA ARG A 68 6.81 2.96 -18.37
C ARG A 68 6.20 3.06 -16.98
N TRP A 69 4.88 2.99 -16.91
CA TRP A 69 4.16 2.68 -15.68
C TRP A 69 3.89 1.19 -15.59
N ARG A 70 4.16 0.58 -14.44
CA ARG A 70 3.65 -0.73 -14.07
C ARG A 70 2.57 -0.57 -13.02
N ILE A 71 1.43 -1.24 -13.23
CA ILE A 71 0.27 -1.23 -12.36
C ILE A 71 0.01 -2.64 -11.84
N ASN A 72 0.07 -2.81 -10.52
CA ASN A 72 -0.11 -4.09 -9.83
C ASN A 72 -1.58 -4.22 -9.40
N ILE A 73 -2.40 -4.99 -10.15
CA ILE A 73 -3.85 -5.03 -9.91
C ILE A 73 -4.21 -5.61 -8.53
N GLU A 74 -3.32 -6.40 -7.93
CA GLU A 74 -3.55 -6.95 -6.58
C GLU A 74 -3.62 -5.91 -5.47
N TYR A 75 -3.05 -4.72 -5.70
CA TYR A 75 -3.04 -3.60 -4.76
C TYR A 75 -4.15 -2.58 -5.06
N LEU A 76 -5.13 -2.95 -5.90
CA LEU A 76 -6.33 -2.17 -6.15
C LEU A 76 -7.50 -2.66 -5.30
N ASN A 77 -8.20 -1.75 -4.64
CA ASN A 77 -9.42 -2.03 -3.91
C ASN A 77 -10.58 -1.21 -4.46
N CYS A 78 -11.57 -1.90 -5.00
CA CYS A 78 -12.81 -1.30 -5.46
C CYS A 78 -13.91 -2.35 -5.62
N GLU A 79 -15.16 -1.89 -5.64
CA GLU A 79 -16.29 -2.73 -6.03
C GLU A 79 -16.15 -3.14 -7.51
N GLY A 80 -16.56 -4.36 -7.85
CA GLY A 80 -16.61 -4.81 -9.25
C GLY A 80 -15.30 -5.35 -9.82
N LEU A 81 -14.18 -5.28 -9.08
CA LEU A 81 -12.92 -5.88 -9.48
C LEU A 81 -13.10 -7.40 -9.69
N ALA A 82 -13.00 -7.82 -10.95
CA ALA A 82 -13.22 -9.21 -11.36
C ALA A 82 -12.15 -10.13 -10.76
N ARG A 83 -12.47 -11.41 -10.52
CA ARG A 83 -11.50 -12.37 -9.95
C ARG A 83 -10.44 -12.85 -10.95
N ASP A 84 -10.63 -12.54 -12.22
CA ASP A 84 -9.73 -12.92 -13.30
C ASP A 84 -8.36 -12.23 -13.22
N PHE A 85 -8.19 -11.15 -12.43
CA PHE A 85 -6.84 -10.61 -12.18
C PHE A 85 -5.91 -11.59 -11.44
N ARG A 86 -6.40 -12.75 -10.98
CA ARG A 86 -5.61 -13.80 -10.34
C ARG A 86 -5.66 -15.12 -11.12
N GLU A 87 -4.49 -15.71 -11.32
CA GLU A 87 -4.30 -17.06 -11.85
C GLU A 87 -3.47 -17.87 -10.84
N GLY A 88 -4.12 -18.63 -9.97
CA GLY A 88 -3.44 -19.37 -8.91
C GLY A 88 -2.71 -18.44 -7.94
N ASN A 89 -1.38 -18.55 -7.87
CA ASN A 89 -0.51 -17.66 -7.09
C ASN A 89 0.03 -16.46 -7.89
N GLN A 90 -0.49 -16.26 -9.10
CA GLN A 90 -0.12 -15.15 -9.96
C GLN A 90 -1.19 -14.07 -9.98
N CYS A 91 -0.73 -12.82 -10.08
CA CYS A 91 -1.54 -11.61 -10.11
C CYS A 91 -1.22 -10.83 -11.39
N LEU A 92 -2.22 -10.15 -11.92
CA LEU A 92 -2.11 -9.38 -13.16
C LEU A 92 -1.35 -8.07 -12.92
N ASP A 93 -0.25 -7.93 -13.65
CA ASP A 93 0.47 -6.68 -13.85
C ASP A 93 0.13 -6.09 -15.21
N VAL A 94 -0.03 -4.78 -15.25
CA VAL A 94 -0.38 -4.03 -16.46
C VAL A 94 0.66 -2.95 -16.69
N ASP A 95 1.37 -3.02 -17.81
CA ASP A 95 2.36 -2.03 -18.19
C ASP A 95 1.79 -1.04 -19.21
N PHE A 96 2.02 0.25 -18.99
CA PHE A 96 1.76 1.32 -19.93
C PHE A 96 3.06 1.99 -20.35
N VAL A 97 3.21 2.31 -21.64
CA VAL A 97 4.39 3.01 -22.17
C VAL A 97 3.98 4.33 -22.82
N GLU A 98 4.85 5.33 -22.69
CA GLU A 98 4.67 6.64 -23.30
C GLU A 98 4.71 6.56 -24.84
N VAL A 99 3.77 7.26 -25.48
CA VAL A 99 3.66 7.45 -26.93
C VAL A 99 3.23 8.89 -27.19
N GLY A 100 4.18 9.72 -27.61
CA GLY A 100 3.95 11.16 -27.71
C GLY A 100 3.71 11.74 -26.31
N SER A 101 2.58 12.44 -26.13
CA SER A 101 2.14 12.99 -24.85
C SER A 101 1.18 12.09 -24.07
N HIS A 102 1.02 10.84 -24.49
CA HIS A 102 0.01 9.91 -23.97
C HIS A 102 0.66 8.60 -23.50
N TYR A 103 -0.08 7.82 -22.72
CA TYR A 103 0.31 6.46 -22.35
C TYR A 103 -0.61 5.44 -23.02
N ARG A 104 -0.05 4.33 -23.49
CA ARG A 104 -0.84 3.21 -24.03
C ARG A 104 -0.52 1.91 -23.30
N LEU A 105 -1.52 1.05 -23.20
CA LEU A 105 -1.35 -0.31 -22.72
C LEU A 105 -0.33 -1.05 -23.60
N ALA A 106 0.76 -1.52 -22.99
CA ALA A 106 1.84 -2.22 -23.66
C ALA A 106 1.85 -3.72 -23.36
N ARG A 107 1.50 -4.10 -22.13
CA ARG A 107 1.56 -5.50 -21.68
C ARG A 107 0.55 -5.78 -20.58
N LYS A 108 0.02 -7.00 -20.57
CA LYS A 108 -0.66 -7.65 -19.46
C LYS A 108 0.10 -8.94 -19.14
N THR A 109 0.51 -9.14 -17.90
CA THR A 109 1.29 -10.32 -17.51
C THR A 109 0.83 -10.83 -16.16
N TYR A 110 0.71 -12.14 -16.00
CA TYR A 110 0.57 -12.75 -14.68
C TYR A 110 1.96 -13.02 -14.10
N ALA A 111 2.26 -12.40 -12.97
CA ALA A 111 3.50 -12.60 -12.21
C ALA A 111 3.15 -13.10 -10.81
N ALA A 112 4.12 -13.62 -10.04
CA ALA A 112 3.86 -14.03 -8.67
C ALA A 112 3.28 -12.86 -7.84
N CYS A 113 2.18 -13.10 -7.13
CA CYS A 113 1.58 -12.11 -6.24
C CYS A 113 2.50 -11.76 -5.06
N GLY A 114 2.34 -10.56 -4.49
CA GLY A 114 3.01 -10.12 -3.27
C GLY A 114 4.39 -9.52 -3.50
N PHE A 115 4.54 -8.75 -4.58
CA PHE A 115 5.78 -8.03 -4.89
C PHE A 115 5.90 -6.71 -4.14
#